data_AF-A0A2T4Z9F0-F1
#
_entry.id   AF-A0A2T4Z9F0-F1
#
_cell.length_a   1.000
_cell.length_b   1.000
_cell.length_c   1.000
_cell.angle_alpha   90.00
_cell.angle_beta   90.00
_cell.angle_gamma   90.00
#
_symmetry.space_group_name_H-M   'P 1'
#
loop_
_entity.id
_entity.type
_entity.pdbx_description
1 polymer ?
#
loop_
_entity_poly.entity_id
_entity_poly.type
_entity_poly.pdbx_seq_one_letter_code
_entity_poly.pdbx_strand_id
1 'polypeptide(L)'
;MTNPSKNAVANRIRNRFQAAIDAGIKPESVSGSSDSEIDSMAHDQGVHRVPAAVREVLRLIGRKPGLWLAGSTFGTKSVRSKEKNYATLILARFDHSVGDAAEMLVLTSHGSYEYQFIDGVDLELDDPPVWRVVEGSEAARTWSSVTEWFNDITPDVAAYKERLEILREMGERCLPPWAEDIRLD
;
A
#
# COMPACT_ATOMS: atom_id res chain seq x y z
N MET A 1 -22.13 11.62 12.19
CA MET A 1 -21.11 11.94 13.21
C MET A 1 -19.90 11.05 12.99
N THR A 2 -18.77 11.60 12.57
CA THR A 2 -17.55 10.83 12.28
C THR A 2 -16.86 10.48 13.60
N ASN A 3 -16.56 9.19 13.82
CA ASN A 3 -15.95 8.68 15.06
C ASN A 3 -14.56 9.31 15.28
N PRO A 4 -14.25 9.95 16.43
CA PRO A 4 -12.98 10.62 16.69
C PRO A 4 -11.73 9.77 16.43
N SER A 5 -11.80 8.46 16.70
CA SER A 5 -10.74 7.48 16.41
C SER A 5 -10.38 7.42 14.92
N LYS A 6 -11.39 7.34 14.04
CA LYS A 6 -11.20 7.28 12.57
C LYS A 6 -10.52 8.53 12.04
N ASN A 7 -10.88 9.69 12.58
CA ASN A 7 -10.26 10.96 12.20
C ASN A 7 -8.79 11.01 12.63
N ALA A 8 -8.44 10.47 13.81
CA ALA A 8 -7.06 10.43 14.27
C ALA A 8 -6.18 9.52 13.40
N VAL A 9 -6.67 8.33 13.04
CA VAL A 9 -5.96 7.40 12.13
C VAL A 9 -5.72 8.05 10.76
N ALA A 10 -6.77 8.59 10.15
CA ALA A 10 -6.67 9.25 8.85
C ALA A 10 -5.67 10.42 8.88
N ASN A 11 -5.66 11.22 9.95
CA ASN A 11 -4.70 12.31 10.09
C ASN A 11 -3.25 11.83 10.18
N ARG A 12 -2.97 10.69 10.82
CA ARG A 12 -1.60 10.13 10.85
C ARG A 12 -1.12 9.76 9.45
N ILE A 13 -1.96 9.07 8.67
CA ILE A 13 -1.66 8.71 7.27
C ILE A 13 -1.43 9.97 6.43
N ARG A 14 -2.32 10.96 6.51
CA ARG A 14 -2.17 12.25 5.79
C ARG A 14 -0.89 12.97 6.16
N ASN A 15 -0.54 13.02 7.45
CA ASN A 15 0.67 13.68 7.90
C ASN A 15 1.92 13.00 7.32
N ARG A 16 1.93 11.66 7.20
CA ARG A 16 3.03 10.95 6.55
C ARG A 16 3.11 11.16 5.06
N PHE A 17 1.98 11.12 4.39
CA PHE A 17 1.91 11.47 2.98
C PHE A 17 2.41 12.90 2.73
N GLN A 18 1.94 13.87 3.51
CA GLN A 18 2.38 15.26 3.38
C GLN A 18 3.88 15.43 3.62
N ALA A 19 4.43 14.74 4.64
CA ALA A 19 5.88 14.77 4.88
C ALA A 19 6.70 14.27 3.67
N ALA A 20 6.22 13.26 2.94
CA ALA A 20 6.89 12.78 1.72
C ALA A 20 6.77 13.78 0.56
N ILE A 21 5.62 14.45 0.42
CA ILE A 21 5.45 15.56 -0.53
C ILE A 21 6.42 16.70 -0.20
N ASP A 22 6.49 17.10 1.07
CA ASP A 22 7.36 18.17 1.55
C ASP A 22 8.85 17.82 1.37
N ALA A 23 9.20 16.54 1.48
CA ALA A 23 10.56 16.06 1.23
C ALA A 23 10.96 16.09 -0.26
N GLY A 24 9.99 16.15 -1.18
CA GLY A 24 10.25 16.35 -2.60
C GLY A 24 9.49 15.44 -3.56
N ILE A 25 8.53 14.62 -3.11
CA ILE A 25 7.64 13.92 -4.05
C ILE A 25 6.73 14.94 -4.74
N LYS A 26 6.60 14.86 -6.07
CA LYS A 26 5.68 15.70 -6.84
C LYS A 26 4.23 15.28 -6.59
N PRO A 27 3.32 16.17 -6.15
CA PRO A 27 1.91 15.84 -5.94
C PRO A 27 1.21 15.26 -7.17
N GLU A 28 1.58 15.69 -8.37
CA GLU A 28 1.06 15.18 -9.64
C GLU A 28 1.54 13.76 -10.01
N SER A 29 2.55 13.24 -9.31
CA SER A 29 2.98 11.83 -9.43
C SER A 29 1.96 10.87 -8.82
N VAL A 30 1.06 11.37 -7.96
CA VAL A 30 0.09 10.55 -7.23
C VAL A 30 -1.35 10.97 -7.48
N SER A 31 -2.27 10.02 -7.34
CA SER A 31 -3.70 10.31 -7.31
C SER A 31 -4.47 9.25 -6.53
N GLY A 32 -5.45 9.73 -5.78
CA GLY A 32 -6.31 8.92 -4.92
C GLY A 32 -7.53 8.34 -5.61
N SER A 33 -8.06 7.28 -4.99
CA SER A 33 -9.34 6.66 -5.35
C SER A 33 -10.51 7.34 -4.64
N SER A 34 -11.66 7.39 -5.32
CA SER A 34 -12.92 7.78 -4.69
C SER A 34 -13.46 6.68 -3.78
N ASP A 35 -14.36 7.05 -2.86
CA ASP A 35 -15.00 6.05 -1.98
C ASP A 35 -15.72 4.95 -2.77
N SER A 36 -16.38 5.29 -3.89
CA SER A 36 -17.02 4.31 -4.77
C SER A 36 -16.04 3.31 -5.40
N GLU A 37 -14.82 3.73 -5.74
CA GLU A 37 -13.80 2.83 -6.27
C GLU A 37 -13.24 1.91 -5.19
N ILE A 38 -13.10 2.42 -3.96
CA ILE A 38 -12.68 1.65 -2.80
C ILE A 38 -13.74 0.61 -2.43
N ASP A 39 -15.01 1.00 -2.43
CA ASP A 39 -16.12 0.10 -2.12
C ASP A 39 -16.29 -0.97 -3.20
N SER A 40 -16.08 -0.62 -4.48
CA SER A 40 -16.04 -1.60 -5.57
C SER A 40 -14.88 -2.58 -5.42
N MET A 41 -13.69 -2.12 -5.03
CA MET A 41 -12.54 -2.99 -4.77
C MET A 41 -12.84 -3.96 -3.61
N ALA A 42 -13.44 -3.46 -2.53
CA ALA A 42 -13.82 -4.26 -1.37
C ALA A 42 -14.84 -5.34 -1.74
N HIS A 43 -15.88 -4.96 -2.49
CA HIS A 43 -16.89 -5.87 -2.99
C HIS A 43 -16.28 -6.96 -3.89
N ASP A 44 -15.40 -6.60 -4.81
CA ASP A 44 -14.74 -7.58 -5.69
C ASP A 44 -13.84 -8.54 -4.91
N GLN A 45 -13.19 -8.07 -3.85
CA GLN A 45 -12.44 -8.94 -2.94
C GLN A 45 -13.36 -9.71 -1.96
N GLY A 46 -14.67 -9.49 -1.96
CA GLY A 46 -15.60 -10.17 -1.07
C GLY A 46 -15.38 -9.84 0.40
N VAL A 47 -14.97 -8.61 0.72
CA VAL A 47 -14.81 -8.16 2.12
C VAL A 47 -15.95 -7.22 2.49
N HIS A 48 -16.46 -7.33 3.72
CA HIS A 48 -17.58 -6.51 4.19
C HIS A 48 -17.17 -5.08 4.58
N ARG A 49 -15.89 -4.86 4.88
CA ARG A 49 -15.38 -3.57 5.35
C ARG A 49 -13.97 -3.28 4.85
N VAL A 50 -13.72 -2.01 4.53
CA VAL A 50 -12.37 -1.46 4.36
C VAL A 50 -12.01 -0.66 5.62
N PRO A 51 -10.95 -1.02 6.35
CA PRO A 51 -10.46 -0.29 7.52
C PRO A 51 -10.19 1.19 7.22
N ALA A 52 -10.32 2.05 8.24
CA ALA A 52 -10.21 3.50 8.06
C ALA A 52 -8.83 3.93 7.56
N ALA A 53 -7.76 3.31 8.06
CA ALA A 53 -6.39 3.54 7.61
C ALA A 53 -6.20 3.19 6.13
N VAL A 54 -6.66 2.00 5.71
CA VAL A 54 -6.56 1.55 4.30
C VAL A 54 -7.31 2.48 3.38
N ARG A 55 -8.53 2.86 3.77
CA ARG A 55 -9.36 3.79 2.99
C ARG A 55 -8.64 5.13 2.81
N GLU A 56 -7.98 5.63 3.84
CA GLU A 56 -7.22 6.87 3.73
C GLU A 56 -6.01 6.74 2.82
N VAL A 57 -5.25 5.64 2.90
CA VAL A 57 -4.14 5.37 1.97
C VAL A 57 -4.64 5.35 0.52
N LEU A 58 -5.74 4.63 0.24
CA LEU A 58 -6.32 4.56 -1.10
C LEU A 58 -6.84 5.92 -1.59
N ARG A 59 -7.38 6.76 -0.70
CA ARG A 59 -7.80 8.14 -1.04
C ARG A 59 -6.64 9.06 -1.38
N LEU A 60 -5.41 8.73 -0.99
CA LEU A 60 -4.23 9.52 -1.32
C LEU A 60 -3.54 9.00 -2.57
N ILE A 61 -3.37 7.68 -2.69
CA ILE A 61 -2.49 7.07 -3.70
C ILE A 61 -3.12 5.90 -4.49
N GLY A 62 -4.41 5.60 -4.26
CA GLY A 62 -5.05 4.37 -4.75
C GLY A 62 -5.34 4.27 -6.26
N ARG A 63 -5.26 5.37 -7.02
CA ARG A 63 -5.37 5.35 -8.50
C ARG A 63 -4.02 5.35 -9.19
N LYS A 64 -3.12 6.21 -8.72
CA LYS A 64 -1.75 6.36 -9.22
C LYS A 64 -0.86 6.49 -7.98
N PRO A 65 -0.06 5.46 -7.63
CA PRO A 65 0.74 5.52 -6.42
C PRO A 65 2.08 6.24 -6.57
N GLY A 66 2.46 6.62 -7.80
CA GLY A 66 3.75 7.26 -8.05
C GLY A 66 4.89 6.34 -7.60
N LEU A 67 5.75 6.83 -6.70
CA LEU A 67 6.86 6.07 -6.15
C LEU A 67 6.50 5.12 -5.02
N TRP A 68 5.32 5.25 -4.42
CA TRP A 68 4.86 4.25 -3.44
C TRP A 68 4.71 2.90 -4.14
N LEU A 69 5.30 1.86 -3.55
CA LEU A 69 5.19 0.48 -4.03
C LEU A 69 5.63 0.30 -5.50
N ALA A 70 6.64 1.07 -5.94
CA ALA A 70 7.18 0.95 -7.29
C ALA A 70 7.60 -0.51 -7.59
N GLY A 71 7.07 -1.07 -8.67
CA GLY A 71 7.29 -2.48 -9.04
C GLY A 71 6.30 -3.48 -8.43
N SER A 72 5.32 -3.01 -7.65
CA SER A 72 4.24 -3.84 -7.10
C SER A 72 2.88 -3.44 -7.69
N THR A 73 1.97 -4.41 -7.75
CA THR A 73 0.56 -4.18 -8.02
C THR A 73 -0.09 -3.58 -6.79
N PHE A 74 -0.66 -2.38 -6.94
CA PHE A 74 -1.37 -1.66 -5.89
C PHE A 74 -2.52 -0.83 -6.48
N GLY A 75 -3.49 -0.52 -5.63
CA GLY A 75 -4.54 0.45 -5.92
C GLY A 75 -5.86 -0.21 -6.30
N THR A 76 -6.92 0.60 -6.27
CA THR A 76 -8.30 0.08 -6.36
C THR A 76 -8.59 -0.57 -7.70
N LYS A 77 -7.88 -0.27 -8.79
CA LYS A 77 -8.11 -0.92 -10.10
C LYS A 77 -7.27 -2.16 -10.32
N SER A 78 -6.21 -2.35 -9.54
CA SER A 78 -5.17 -3.34 -9.81
C SER A 78 -5.24 -4.54 -8.88
N VAL A 79 -5.65 -4.34 -7.62
CA VAL A 79 -5.74 -5.41 -6.61
C VAL A 79 -7.21 -5.77 -6.41
N ARG A 80 -7.64 -6.88 -7.01
CA ARG A 80 -9.05 -7.34 -7.03
C ARG A 80 -9.13 -8.79 -6.57
N SER A 81 -10.23 -9.48 -6.91
CA SER A 81 -10.45 -10.90 -6.59
C SER A 81 -9.31 -11.81 -7.06
N LYS A 82 -8.67 -11.50 -8.18
CA LYS A 82 -7.57 -12.29 -8.73
C LYS A 82 -6.38 -12.36 -7.78
N GLU A 83 -5.92 -11.21 -7.28
CA GLU A 83 -4.80 -11.13 -6.34
C GLU A 83 -5.17 -11.82 -5.01
N LYS A 84 -6.40 -11.65 -4.53
CA LYS A 84 -6.92 -12.39 -3.37
C LYS A 84 -6.87 -13.89 -3.57
N ASN A 85 -7.36 -14.39 -4.70
CA ASN A 85 -7.36 -15.83 -5.01
C ASN A 85 -5.94 -16.41 -4.99
N TYR A 86 -4.96 -15.70 -5.55
CA TYR A 86 -3.56 -16.16 -5.49
C TYR A 86 -2.99 -16.14 -4.08
N ALA A 87 -3.24 -15.08 -3.30
CA ALA A 87 -2.82 -15.02 -1.91
C ALA A 87 -3.41 -16.21 -1.10
N THR A 88 -4.69 -16.53 -1.28
CA THR A 88 -5.34 -17.68 -0.63
C THR A 88 -4.70 -19.01 -1.05
N LEU A 89 -4.37 -19.17 -2.33
CA LEU A 89 -3.70 -20.37 -2.82
C LEU A 89 -2.30 -20.56 -2.23
N ILE A 90 -1.56 -19.47 -1.99
CA ILE A 90 -0.25 -19.55 -1.32
C ILE A 90 -0.44 -19.88 0.16
N LEU A 91 -1.37 -19.21 0.84
CA LEU A 91 -1.68 -19.48 2.25
C LEU A 91 -2.03 -20.96 2.47
N ALA A 92 -2.88 -21.54 1.63
CA ALA A 92 -3.33 -22.92 1.75
C ALA A 92 -2.21 -23.98 1.64
N ARG A 93 -0.99 -23.60 1.23
CA ARG A 93 0.17 -24.51 1.14
C ARG A 93 0.95 -24.66 2.45
N PHE A 94 0.69 -23.82 3.43
CA PHE A 94 1.43 -23.77 4.69
C PHE A 94 0.48 -23.69 5.87
N ASP A 95 0.91 -24.20 7.02
CA ASP A 95 0.24 -23.89 8.27
C ASP A 95 0.38 -22.38 8.54
N HIS A 96 -0.73 -21.74 8.89
CA HIS A 96 -0.75 -20.30 9.14
C HIS A 96 -1.66 -19.96 10.32
N SER A 97 -1.36 -18.84 10.97
CA SER A 97 -2.13 -18.31 12.09
C SER A 97 -3.18 -17.27 11.68
N VAL A 98 -3.41 -17.08 10.37
CA VAL A 98 -4.49 -16.22 9.85
C VAL A 98 -5.84 -16.79 10.29
N GLY A 99 -6.64 -15.97 10.97
CA GLY A 99 -7.91 -16.34 11.57
C GLY A 99 -9.05 -16.46 10.56
N ASP A 100 -9.10 -15.59 9.56
CA ASP A 100 -10.08 -15.61 8.48
C ASP A 100 -9.46 -15.20 7.14
N ALA A 101 -8.85 -16.19 6.47
CA ALA A 101 -8.30 -16.03 5.13
C ALA A 101 -9.37 -15.86 4.05
N ALA A 102 -10.63 -16.24 4.32
CA ALA A 102 -11.73 -16.12 3.35
C ALA A 102 -12.22 -14.67 3.25
N GLU A 103 -12.25 -13.93 4.37
CA GLU A 103 -12.58 -12.50 4.41
C GLU A 103 -11.36 -11.58 4.37
N MET A 104 -10.15 -12.09 4.14
CA MET A 104 -8.96 -11.23 4.07
C MET A 104 -9.05 -10.15 2.97
N LEU A 105 -8.44 -9.00 3.22
CA LEU A 105 -8.31 -7.89 2.28
C LEU A 105 -6.85 -7.78 1.80
N VAL A 106 -6.60 -8.07 0.54
CA VAL A 106 -5.28 -7.92 -0.08
C VAL A 106 -5.04 -6.45 -0.45
N LEU A 107 -3.88 -5.93 -0.04
CA LEU A 107 -3.44 -4.56 -0.25
C LEU A 107 -2.50 -4.44 -1.45
N THR A 108 -1.54 -5.36 -1.56
CA THR A 108 -0.49 -5.32 -2.60
C THR A 108 -0.15 -6.73 -3.08
N SER A 109 0.37 -6.80 -4.31
CA SER A 109 1.05 -7.99 -4.81
C SER A 109 2.39 -7.59 -5.42
N HIS A 110 3.47 -8.26 -5.03
CA HIS A 110 4.78 -8.10 -5.63
C HIS A 110 5.15 -9.37 -6.41
N GLY A 111 5.33 -9.22 -7.72
CA GLY A 111 5.77 -10.30 -8.60
C GLY A 111 4.87 -11.54 -8.66
N SER A 112 3.62 -11.46 -8.20
CA SER A 112 2.68 -12.61 -8.05
C SER A 112 3.11 -13.69 -7.05
N TYR A 113 4.22 -13.52 -6.32
CA TYR A 113 4.72 -14.48 -5.33
C TYR A 113 4.68 -13.92 -3.90
N GLU A 114 4.52 -12.59 -3.73
CA GLU A 114 4.38 -11.94 -2.44
C GLU A 114 3.09 -11.15 -2.38
N TYR A 115 2.38 -11.24 -1.25
CA TYR A 115 1.14 -10.53 -0.99
C TYR A 115 1.15 -9.93 0.40
N GLN A 116 0.67 -8.69 0.51
CA GLN A 116 0.45 -8.00 1.77
C GLN A 116 -1.05 -7.83 1.97
N PHE A 117 -1.57 -8.21 3.13
CA PHE A 117 -3.01 -8.30 3.36
C PHE A 117 -3.39 -8.04 4.82
N ILE A 118 -4.68 -7.83 5.06
CA ILE A 118 -5.28 -7.74 6.38
C ILE A 118 -6.14 -8.98 6.58
N ASP A 119 -5.98 -9.64 7.73
CA ASP A 119 -6.79 -10.79 8.13
C ASP A 119 -8.27 -10.39 8.28
N GLY A 120 -9.19 -11.26 7.86
CA GLY A 120 -10.63 -10.99 7.90
C GLY A 120 -11.14 -10.64 9.31
N VAL A 121 -10.58 -11.28 10.33
CA VAL A 121 -10.95 -11.03 11.74
C VAL A 121 -10.59 -9.62 12.22
N ASP A 122 -9.61 -8.97 11.57
CA ASP A 122 -9.10 -7.66 11.95
C ASP A 122 -9.78 -6.51 11.17
N LEU A 123 -10.69 -6.81 10.22
CA LEU A 123 -11.34 -5.79 9.38
C LEU A 123 -12.20 -4.79 10.18
N GLU A 124 -12.59 -5.11 11.41
CA GLU A 124 -13.31 -4.20 12.32
C GLU A 124 -12.39 -3.18 13.02
N LEU A 125 -11.07 -3.39 13.00
CA LEU A 125 -10.12 -2.39 13.50
C LEU A 125 -10.03 -1.20 12.53
N ASP A 126 -9.88 0.01 13.06
CA ASP A 126 -9.68 1.19 12.22
C ASP A 126 -8.29 1.23 11.58
N ASP A 127 -7.30 0.61 12.23
CA ASP A 127 -5.88 0.58 11.85
C ASP A 127 -5.30 -0.83 12.15
N PRO A 128 -5.76 -1.88 11.43
CA PRO A 128 -5.41 -3.28 11.70
C PRO A 128 -3.95 -3.58 11.37
N PRO A 129 -3.41 -4.70 11.88
CA PRO A 129 -2.12 -5.19 11.43
C PRO A 129 -2.10 -5.60 9.95
N VAL A 130 -0.91 -5.58 9.37
CA VAL A 130 -0.68 -6.05 8.00
C VAL A 130 0.18 -7.30 8.03
N TRP A 131 -0.33 -8.33 7.38
CA TRP A 131 0.32 -9.60 7.17
C TRP A 131 1.04 -9.62 5.83
N ARG A 132 2.08 -10.44 5.74
CA ARG A 132 2.82 -10.72 4.53
C ARG A 132 2.89 -12.23 4.34
N VAL A 133 2.64 -12.68 3.12
CA VAL A 133 2.91 -14.05 2.69
C VAL A 133 3.77 -14.03 1.44
N VAL A 134 4.76 -14.90 1.39
CA VAL A 134 5.66 -15.10 0.25
C VAL A 134 5.58 -16.56 -0.14
N GLU A 135 5.55 -16.86 -1.44
CA GLU A 135 5.58 -18.23 -1.92
C GLU A 135 6.83 -18.96 -1.37
N GLY A 136 6.60 -20.09 -0.69
CA GLY A 136 7.67 -20.84 -0.03
C GLY A 136 7.90 -20.45 1.43
N SER A 137 7.13 -19.54 2.01
CA SER A 137 7.24 -19.11 3.41
C SER A 137 5.88 -19.02 4.11
N GLU A 138 5.87 -19.21 5.42
CA GLU A 138 4.68 -18.99 6.25
C GLU A 138 4.24 -17.53 6.22
N ALA A 139 2.94 -17.31 6.38
CA ALA A 139 2.40 -15.97 6.55
C ALA A 139 2.80 -15.42 7.91
N ALA A 140 3.30 -14.18 7.92
CA ALA A 140 3.72 -13.50 9.13
C ALA A 140 3.00 -12.16 9.28
N ARG A 141 2.63 -11.83 10.51
CA ARG A 141 2.22 -10.48 10.89
C ARG A 141 3.45 -9.57 10.90
N THR A 142 3.72 -8.91 9.78
CA THR A 142 4.96 -8.12 9.59
C THR A 142 4.84 -6.71 10.16
N TRP A 143 3.67 -6.08 10.09
CA TRP A 143 3.44 -4.74 10.65
C TRP A 143 2.30 -4.79 11.68
N SER A 144 2.45 -4.02 12.75
CA SER A 144 1.46 -3.96 13.82
C SER A 144 0.20 -3.18 13.43
N SER A 145 0.30 -2.31 12.42
CA SER A 145 -0.78 -1.47 11.90
C SER A 145 -0.60 -1.11 10.42
N VAL A 146 -1.68 -0.67 9.75
CA VAL A 146 -1.62 -0.08 8.40
C VAL A 146 -0.84 1.23 8.40
N THR A 147 -0.92 2.02 9.49
CA THR A 147 -0.08 3.23 9.64
C THR A 147 1.41 2.89 9.61
N GLU A 148 1.83 1.84 10.30
CA GLU A 148 3.22 1.38 10.31
C GLU A 148 3.65 0.85 8.94
N TRP A 149 2.81 0.02 8.31
CA TRP A 149 3.02 -0.45 6.95
C TRP A 149 3.17 0.72 5.97
N PHE A 150 2.28 1.73 6.03
CA PHE A 150 2.35 2.89 5.15
C PHE A 150 3.62 3.71 5.35
N ASN A 151 4.09 3.81 6.61
CA ASN A 151 5.37 4.45 6.92
C ASN A 151 6.56 3.69 6.31
N ASP A 152 6.55 2.36 6.36
CA ASP A 152 7.60 1.51 5.82
C ASP A 152 7.67 1.56 4.29
N ILE A 153 6.52 1.60 3.61
CA ILE A 153 6.46 1.71 2.14
C ILE A 153 6.59 3.15 1.62
N THR A 154 6.79 4.13 2.51
CA THR A 154 6.95 5.53 2.09
C THR A 154 8.30 5.72 1.38
N PRO A 155 8.33 6.32 0.17
CA PRO A 155 9.57 6.54 -0.56
C PRO A 155 10.60 7.34 0.23
N ASP A 156 11.84 6.85 0.24
CA ASP A 156 12.99 7.60 0.76
C ASP A 156 13.45 8.63 -0.27
N VAL A 157 12.89 9.84 -0.19
CA VAL A 157 13.17 10.92 -1.15
C VAL A 157 14.66 11.32 -1.14
N ALA A 158 15.32 11.24 0.01
CA ALA A 158 16.74 11.59 0.11
C ALA A 158 17.59 10.59 -0.70
N ALA A 159 17.35 9.29 -0.53
CA ALA A 159 18.03 8.24 -1.29
C ALA A 159 17.78 8.37 -2.80
N TYR A 160 16.56 8.73 -3.21
CA TYR A 160 16.29 8.96 -4.63
C TYR A 160 16.99 10.21 -5.18
N LYS A 161 17.05 11.31 -4.42
CA LYS A 161 17.80 12.52 -4.81
C LYS A 161 19.28 12.22 -4.98
N GLU A 162 19.90 11.53 -4.02
CA GLU A 162 21.29 11.08 -4.08
C GLU A 162 21.52 10.21 -5.33
N ARG A 163 20.61 9.26 -5.61
CA ARG A 163 20.71 8.43 -6.82
C ARG A 163 20.63 9.26 -8.11
N LEU A 164 19.83 10.33 -8.16
CA LEU A 164 19.78 11.23 -9.32
C LEU A 164 21.07 12.02 -9.49
N GLU A 165 21.69 12.47 -8.40
CA GLU A 165 22.98 13.15 -8.43
C GLU A 165 24.06 12.24 -9.00
N ILE A 166 24.16 11.00 -8.51
CA ILE A 166 25.11 9.99 -9.03
C ILE A 166 24.91 9.77 -10.53
N LEU A 167 23.66 9.59 -11.00
CA LEU A 167 23.38 9.39 -12.43
C LEU A 167 23.81 10.60 -13.27
N ARG A 168 23.64 11.82 -12.76
CA ARG A 168 24.07 13.05 -13.43
C ARG A 168 25.59 13.16 -13.49
N GLU A 169 26.28 12.82 -12.41
CA GLU A 169 27.75 12.79 -12.36
C GLU A 169 28.35 11.77 -13.33
N MET A 170 27.69 10.62 -13.47
CA MET A 170 28.03 9.60 -14.46
C MET A 170 27.75 10.03 -15.91
N GLY A 171 27.14 11.19 -16.12
CA GLY A 171 26.81 11.72 -17.44
C GLY A 171 25.66 10.99 -18.12
N GLU A 172 24.78 10.36 -17.35
CA GLU A 172 23.65 9.64 -17.93
C GLU A 172 22.70 10.58 -18.66
N ARG A 173 22.48 10.29 -19.95
CA ARG A 173 21.64 11.12 -20.83
C ARG A 173 20.16 10.83 -20.68
N CYS A 174 19.82 9.62 -20.23
CA CYS A 174 18.45 9.17 -20.02
C CYS A 174 18.25 8.84 -18.54
N LEU A 175 17.55 9.72 -17.83
CA LEU A 175 17.18 9.45 -16.45
C LEU A 175 16.10 8.36 -16.40
N PRO A 176 16.08 7.54 -15.34
CA PRO A 176 15.04 6.53 -15.16
C PRO A 176 13.66 7.20 -14.99
N PRO A 177 12.55 6.53 -15.38
CA PRO A 177 11.22 7.13 -15.35
C PRO A 177 10.81 7.72 -13.99
N TRP A 178 11.23 7.10 -12.88
CA TRP A 178 10.94 7.59 -11.53
C TRP A 178 11.53 8.96 -11.23
N ALA A 179 12.54 9.41 -11.98
CA ALA A 179 13.12 10.74 -11.82
C ALA A 179 12.09 11.86 -12.04
N GLU A 180 11.06 11.59 -12.87
CA GLU A 180 10.00 12.54 -13.15
C GLU A 180 9.08 12.78 -11.95
N ASP A 181 9.06 11.89 -10.96
CA ASP A 181 8.20 11.97 -9.78
C ASP A 181 8.81 12.77 -8.62
N ILE A 182 10.05 13.26 -8.77
CA ILE A 182 10.83 13.92 -7.70
C ILE A 182 11.18 15.35 -8.08
N ARG A 183 11.00 16.26 -7.11
CA ARG A 183 11.46 17.64 -7.20
C ARG A 183 12.93 17.73 -6.80
N LEU A 184 13.67 18.53 -7.54
CA LEU A 184 15.12 18.67 -7.43
C LEU A 184 15.55 20.06 -6.94
N ASP A 185 14.58 20.89 -6.57
CA ASP A 185 14.76 22.22 -6.00
C ASP A 185 15.20 22.16 -4.52
#